data_AF-A0A7Y4X9C3-F1
#
_entry.id   AF-A0A7Y4X9C3-F1
#
_cell.length_a   1.000
_cell.length_b   1.000
_cell.length_c   1.000
_cell.angle_alpha   90.00
_cell.angle_beta   90.00
_cell.angle_gamma   90.00
#
_symmetry.space_group_name_H-M   'P 1'
#
loop_
_entity.id
_entity.type
_entity.pdbx_description
1 polymer ?
#
loop_
_entity_poly.entity_id
_entity_poly.type
_entity_poly.pdbx_seq_one_letter_code
_entity_poly.pdbx_strand_id
1 'polypeptide(L)'
;MTTQTHSLNTAAQLPDWANDLARKYRAGEANHFLLHHNVYDLTRHGAGYLSLLGFLQNAVLGNKRIVLYNRSEGITFDSDETMRAFVAQQKVADPLLNIQNASQLPRDPAKALPMIERFLYYGDRVAVILNFLETIFPAGEISYLSGEDRTTLVTLQRWMTSARLMDTDNLVLMIAESQSDVHARIRENSRLASVKIPYPDEAQRLAYLQDFLKT
;
A
#
# COMPACT_ATOMS: atom_id res chain seq x y z
N MET A 1 8.62 -28.56 -4.01
CA MET A 1 8.84 -27.15 -3.68
C MET A 1 8.39 -26.33 -4.87
N THR A 2 7.18 -25.78 -4.82
CA THR A 2 6.64 -24.89 -5.86
C THR A 2 7.35 -23.55 -5.76
N THR A 3 8.15 -23.21 -6.77
CA THR A 3 8.74 -21.89 -6.91
C THR A 3 7.60 -20.87 -7.04
N GLN A 4 7.29 -20.12 -5.98
CA GLN A 4 6.37 -19.00 -6.07
C GLN A 4 7.02 -17.94 -6.97
N THR A 5 6.52 -17.82 -8.20
CA THR A 5 6.92 -16.74 -9.12
C THR A 5 6.29 -15.45 -8.62
N HIS A 6 6.99 -14.70 -7.76
CA HIS A 6 6.53 -13.43 -7.23
C HIS A 6 6.32 -12.39 -8.33
N SER A 7 5.20 -11.67 -8.28
CA SER A 7 4.74 -10.84 -9.40
C SER A 7 5.28 -9.40 -9.46
N LEU A 8 6.18 -9.01 -8.56
CA LEU A 8 6.80 -7.68 -8.61
C LEU A 8 7.69 -7.55 -9.83
N ASN A 9 7.61 -6.40 -10.51
CA ASN A 9 8.37 -6.13 -11.73
C ASN A 9 9.89 -6.21 -11.48
N THR A 10 10.62 -6.68 -12.51
CA THR A 10 12.08 -6.94 -12.45
C THR A 10 12.85 -6.26 -13.58
N ALA A 11 12.16 -5.58 -14.50
CA ALA A 11 12.73 -5.16 -15.78
C ALA A 11 13.46 -3.79 -15.77
N ALA A 12 13.28 -2.99 -14.72
CA ALA A 12 13.92 -1.68 -14.58
C ALA A 12 14.94 -1.69 -13.43
N GLN A 13 16.02 -0.91 -13.55
CA GLN A 13 16.84 -0.54 -12.39
C GLN A 13 15.97 0.25 -11.41
N LEU A 14 15.38 -0.44 -10.44
CA LEU A 14 14.68 0.19 -9.33
C LEU A 14 15.71 0.91 -8.45
N PRO A 15 15.33 2.01 -7.78
CA PRO A 15 16.15 2.60 -6.74
C PRO A 15 16.36 1.60 -5.59
N ASP A 16 17.46 1.77 -4.84
CA ASP A 16 17.89 0.79 -3.83
C ASP A 16 16.81 0.47 -2.79
N TRP A 17 16.06 1.47 -2.33
CA TRP A 17 14.97 1.28 -1.37
C TRP A 17 13.84 0.39 -1.93
N ALA A 18 13.55 0.48 -3.23
CA ALA A 18 12.52 -0.34 -3.89
C ALA A 18 13.06 -1.75 -4.20
N ASN A 19 14.34 -1.89 -4.53
CA ASN A 19 15.01 -3.19 -4.61
C ASN A 19 15.01 -3.90 -3.25
N ASP A 20 15.26 -3.17 -2.16
CA ASP A 20 15.21 -3.69 -0.80
C ASP A 20 13.83 -4.26 -0.45
N LEU A 21 12.78 -3.49 -0.74
CA LEU A 21 11.39 -3.91 -0.59
C LEU A 21 11.10 -5.17 -1.42
N ALA A 22 11.43 -5.16 -2.71
CA ALA A 22 11.17 -6.29 -3.61
C ALA A 22 11.92 -7.55 -3.17
N ARG A 23 13.14 -7.42 -2.67
CA ARG A 23 13.94 -8.53 -2.14
C ARG A 23 13.29 -9.13 -0.89
N LYS A 24 12.94 -8.31 0.10
CA LYS A 24 12.26 -8.75 1.33
C LYS A 24 10.94 -9.46 1.03
N TYR A 25 10.18 -8.93 0.06
CA TYR A 25 8.95 -9.56 -0.39
C TYR A 25 9.19 -10.95 -1.00
N ARG A 26 10.12 -11.05 -1.94
CA ARG A 26 10.45 -12.31 -2.64
C ARG A 26 11.07 -13.36 -1.72
N ALA A 27 11.76 -12.94 -0.66
CA ALA A 27 12.30 -13.83 0.34
C ALA A 27 11.23 -14.34 1.34
N GLY A 28 10.00 -13.82 1.26
CA GLY A 28 8.94 -14.11 2.22
C GLY A 28 9.18 -13.50 3.61
N GLU A 29 10.10 -12.53 3.72
CA GLU A 29 10.43 -11.89 5.00
C GLU A 29 9.30 -10.97 5.47
N ALA A 30 8.64 -10.27 4.54
CA ALA A 30 7.54 -9.37 4.83
C ALA A 30 6.59 -9.21 3.63
N ASN A 31 5.30 -9.06 3.94
CA ASN A 31 4.23 -8.70 2.99
C ASN A 31 3.54 -7.38 3.37
N HIS A 32 3.94 -6.75 4.47
CA HIS A 32 3.49 -5.44 4.92
C HIS A 32 4.69 -4.51 5.03
N PHE A 33 4.63 -3.36 4.35
CA PHE A 33 5.72 -2.40 4.32
C PHE A 33 5.23 -1.01 4.73
N LEU A 34 6.03 -0.30 5.51
CA LEU A 34 5.84 1.13 5.77
C LEU A 34 6.89 1.93 4.99
N LEU A 35 6.46 2.63 3.96
CA LEU A 35 7.25 3.59 3.20
C LEU A 35 7.16 4.95 3.89
N HIS A 36 8.31 5.57 4.16
CA HIS A 36 8.33 6.86 4.85
C HIS A 36 9.48 7.77 4.43
N HIS A 37 9.47 9.00 4.93
CA HIS A 37 10.44 10.08 4.68
C HIS A 37 10.18 10.84 3.37
N ASN A 38 10.90 10.59 2.29
CA ASN A 38 10.79 11.37 1.05
C ASN A 38 9.61 10.92 0.16
N VAL A 39 8.39 10.89 0.69
CA VAL A 39 7.21 10.26 0.05
C VAL A 39 6.50 11.13 -1.00
N TYR A 40 6.76 12.45 -1.00
CA TYR A 40 6.12 13.41 -1.91
C TYR A 40 6.99 13.78 -3.12
N ASP A 41 8.21 13.26 -3.18
CA ASP A 41 9.14 13.53 -4.27
C ASP A 41 8.85 12.63 -5.48
N LEU A 42 9.53 12.93 -6.59
CA LEU A 42 9.43 12.16 -7.81
C LEU A 42 10.52 11.09 -7.87
N THR A 43 10.14 9.90 -8.32
CA THR A 43 11.06 8.78 -8.54
C THR A 43 11.27 8.58 -10.03
N ARG A 44 12.53 8.43 -10.45
CA ARG A 44 12.89 8.17 -11.84
C ARG A 44 12.32 6.84 -12.32
N HIS A 45 11.68 6.84 -13.48
CA HIS A 45 11.18 5.64 -14.14
C HIS A 45 11.21 5.79 -15.65
N GLY A 46 11.88 4.87 -16.34
CA GLY A 46 12.09 4.96 -17.79
C GLY A 46 12.83 6.25 -18.17
N ALA A 47 12.24 7.03 -19.07
CA ALA A 47 12.77 8.32 -19.52
C ALA A 47 12.23 9.52 -18.72
N GLY A 48 11.44 9.29 -17.66
CA GLY A 48 10.79 10.36 -16.91
C GLY A 48 10.79 10.13 -15.40
N TYR A 49 9.90 10.86 -14.74
CA TYR A 49 9.74 10.86 -13.29
C TYR A 49 8.26 10.67 -12.94
N LEU A 50 7.99 9.86 -11.94
CA LEU A 50 6.64 9.57 -11.45
C LEU A 50 6.52 9.96 -9.98
N SER A 51 5.32 10.34 -9.53
CA SER A 51 5.02 10.41 -8.10
C SER A 51 5.24 9.03 -7.43
N LEU A 52 5.43 8.98 -6.12
CA LEU A 52 5.60 7.70 -5.40
C LEU A 52 4.48 6.70 -5.73
N LEU A 53 3.21 7.14 -5.70
CA LEU A 53 2.08 6.28 -6.04
C LEU A 53 2.17 5.76 -7.48
N GLY A 54 2.43 6.65 -8.45
CA GLY A 54 2.60 6.27 -9.85
C GLY A 54 3.77 5.31 -10.04
N PHE A 55 4.88 5.52 -9.34
CA PHE A 55 6.04 4.64 -9.36
C PHE A 55 5.70 3.26 -8.79
N LEU A 56 5.04 3.18 -7.64
CA LEU A 56 4.63 1.90 -7.05
C LEU A 56 3.72 1.12 -8.00
N GLN A 57 2.70 1.77 -8.56
CA GLN A 57 1.74 1.14 -9.47
C GLN A 57 2.40 0.64 -10.76
N ASN A 58 3.24 1.46 -11.41
CA ASN A 58 3.77 1.15 -12.74
C ASN A 58 5.10 0.38 -12.69
N ALA A 59 5.95 0.63 -11.70
CA ALA A 59 7.31 0.10 -11.64
C ALA A 59 7.49 -1.05 -10.66
N VAL A 60 6.67 -1.15 -9.59
CA VAL A 60 6.89 -2.13 -8.51
C VAL A 60 5.84 -3.23 -8.52
N LEU A 61 4.55 -2.87 -8.53
CA LEU A 61 3.45 -3.79 -8.22
C LEU A 61 3.10 -4.78 -9.35
N GLY A 62 3.69 -4.63 -10.54
CA GLY A 62 3.59 -5.61 -11.62
C GLY A 62 2.15 -5.86 -12.06
N ASN A 63 1.72 -7.13 -12.07
CA ASN A 63 0.37 -7.52 -12.51
C ASN A 63 -0.65 -7.66 -11.36
N LYS A 64 -0.35 -7.10 -10.18
CA LYS A 64 -1.26 -7.16 -9.03
C LYS A 64 -2.48 -6.26 -9.26
N ARG A 65 -3.64 -6.69 -8.76
CA ARG A 65 -4.85 -5.85 -8.63
C ARG A 65 -4.65 -4.86 -7.49
N ILE A 66 -4.75 -3.56 -7.77
CA ILE A 66 -4.36 -2.52 -6.80
C ILE A 66 -5.60 -1.85 -6.22
N VAL A 67 -5.69 -1.88 -4.89
CA VAL A 67 -6.68 -1.13 -4.11
C VAL A 67 -5.96 -0.04 -3.35
N LEU A 68 -6.36 1.21 -3.54
CA LEU A 68 -5.80 2.34 -2.80
C LEU A 68 -6.83 2.87 -1.81
N TYR A 69 -6.36 3.36 -0.67
CA TYR A 69 -7.23 3.99 0.32
C TYR A 69 -6.53 5.14 1.03
N ASN A 70 -7.26 6.25 1.17
CA ASN A 70 -7.02 7.26 2.18
C ASN A 70 -8.34 7.87 2.65
N ARG A 71 -8.33 8.60 3.77
CA ARG A 71 -9.54 9.17 4.38
C ARG A 71 -10.27 10.19 3.48
N SER A 72 -9.56 10.87 2.59
CA SER A 72 -10.12 11.92 1.74
C SER A 72 -10.86 11.32 0.53
N GLU A 73 -10.18 10.45 -0.20
CA GLU A 73 -10.66 9.88 -1.47
C GLU A 73 -11.52 8.62 -1.27
N GLY A 74 -11.34 7.92 -0.13
CA GLY A 74 -11.96 6.62 0.10
C GLY A 74 -11.21 5.51 -0.64
N ILE A 75 -11.95 4.48 -1.05
CA ILE A 75 -11.40 3.32 -1.76
C ILE A 75 -11.36 3.63 -3.26
N THR A 76 -10.18 3.53 -3.87
CA THR A 76 -9.96 3.66 -5.32
C THR A 76 -9.16 2.47 -5.86
N PHE A 77 -9.05 2.37 -7.19
CA PHE A 77 -8.52 1.19 -7.88
C PHE A 77 -7.61 1.56 -9.04
N ASP A 78 -6.73 0.65 -9.45
CA ASP A 78 -5.94 0.81 -10.68
C ASP A 78 -6.79 0.72 -11.96
N SER A 79 -7.91 -0.02 -11.90
CA SER A 79 -8.74 -0.31 -13.06
C SER A 79 -10.19 -0.64 -12.69
N ASP A 80 -11.09 -0.45 -13.66
CA ASP A 80 -12.50 -0.85 -13.56
C ASP A 80 -12.65 -2.38 -13.41
N GLU A 81 -11.68 -3.16 -13.90
CA GLU A 81 -11.67 -4.61 -13.68
C GLU A 81 -11.44 -4.93 -12.20
N THR A 82 -10.42 -4.34 -11.58
CA THR A 82 -10.16 -4.50 -10.15
C THR A 82 -11.37 -4.06 -9.32
N MET A 83 -11.97 -2.92 -9.67
CA MET A 83 -13.19 -2.45 -9.00
C MET A 83 -14.32 -3.48 -9.09
N ARG A 84 -14.61 -4.00 -10.29
CA ARG A 84 -15.68 -4.99 -10.48
C ARG A 84 -15.40 -6.27 -9.69
N ALA A 85 -14.16 -6.74 -9.68
CA ALA A 85 -13.76 -7.91 -8.88
C ALA A 85 -13.95 -7.64 -7.37
N PHE A 86 -13.54 -6.46 -6.90
CA PHE A 86 -13.75 -6.02 -5.52
C PHE A 86 -15.23 -6.05 -5.14
N VAL A 87 -16.08 -5.37 -5.92
CA VAL A 87 -17.54 -5.30 -5.65
C VAL A 87 -18.19 -6.68 -5.73
N ALA A 88 -17.85 -7.49 -6.73
CA ALA A 88 -18.38 -8.86 -6.85
C ALA A 88 -18.09 -9.68 -5.59
N GLN A 89 -16.90 -9.53 -5.01
CA GLN A 89 -16.56 -10.23 -3.79
C GLN A 89 -17.32 -9.72 -2.57
N GLN A 90 -17.61 -8.41 -2.47
CA GLN A 90 -18.44 -7.89 -1.38
C GLN A 90 -19.88 -8.41 -1.48
N LYS A 91 -20.41 -8.56 -2.70
CA LYS A 91 -21.75 -9.11 -2.96
C LYS A 91 -21.92 -10.56 -2.53
N VAL A 92 -20.83 -11.34 -2.46
CA VAL A 92 -20.88 -12.71 -1.91
C VAL A 92 -21.28 -12.70 -0.43
N ALA A 93 -20.89 -11.67 0.30
CA ALA A 93 -21.20 -11.53 1.73
C ALA A 93 -22.48 -10.75 2.00
N ASP A 94 -22.81 -9.80 1.14
CA ASP A 94 -24.06 -9.04 1.18
C ASP A 94 -24.67 -8.95 -0.22
N PRO A 95 -25.57 -9.88 -0.59
CA PRO A 95 -26.21 -9.89 -1.90
C PRO A 95 -27.05 -8.65 -2.22
N LEU A 96 -27.46 -7.88 -1.21
CA LEU A 96 -28.24 -6.65 -1.37
C LEU A 96 -27.36 -5.43 -1.68
N LEU A 97 -26.04 -5.57 -1.57
CA LEU A 97 -25.10 -4.50 -1.80
C LEU A 97 -25.14 -4.03 -3.26
N ASN A 98 -25.51 -2.78 -3.48
CA ASN A 98 -25.63 -2.18 -4.80
C ASN A 98 -24.61 -1.06 -5.02
N ILE A 99 -23.38 -1.44 -5.37
CA ILE A 99 -22.28 -0.52 -5.69
C ILE A 99 -22.05 -0.56 -7.20
N GLN A 100 -22.20 0.60 -7.84
CA GLN A 100 -22.03 0.79 -9.28
C GLN A 100 -20.74 1.54 -9.62
N ASN A 101 -20.31 2.46 -8.75
CA ASN A 101 -19.06 3.22 -8.91
C ASN A 101 -18.33 3.35 -7.56
N ALA A 102 -17.03 3.65 -7.59
CA ALA A 102 -16.20 3.73 -6.40
C ALA A 102 -16.66 4.81 -5.41
N SER A 103 -17.33 5.89 -5.87
CA SER A 103 -17.81 6.97 -4.99
C SER A 103 -18.90 6.53 -3.99
N GLN A 104 -19.54 5.38 -4.22
CA GLN A 104 -20.51 4.78 -3.30
C GLN A 104 -19.85 3.93 -2.20
N LEU A 105 -18.54 3.67 -2.28
CA LEU A 105 -17.81 2.97 -1.24
C LEU A 105 -17.64 3.86 0.00
N PRO A 106 -17.60 3.28 1.21
CA PRO A 106 -17.41 4.06 2.42
C PRO A 106 -16.03 4.72 2.43
N ARG A 107 -15.98 5.96 2.90
CA ARG A 107 -14.72 6.67 3.21
C ARG A 107 -14.25 6.46 4.64
N ASP A 108 -15.18 6.21 5.54
CA ASP A 108 -14.93 5.93 6.95
C ASP A 108 -14.05 4.67 7.11
N PRO A 109 -12.86 4.78 7.76
CA PRO A 109 -11.91 3.67 7.85
C PRO A 109 -12.49 2.43 8.51
N ALA A 110 -13.37 2.60 9.49
CA ALA A 110 -13.99 1.48 10.20
C ALA A 110 -14.90 0.63 9.31
N LYS A 111 -15.40 1.20 8.21
CA LYS A 111 -16.21 0.49 7.20
C LYS A 111 -15.38 0.11 5.97
N ALA A 112 -14.45 0.96 5.56
CA ALA A 112 -13.61 0.74 4.39
C ALA A 112 -12.61 -0.41 4.60
N LEU A 113 -11.88 -0.41 5.72
CA LEU A 113 -10.85 -1.42 5.97
C LEU A 113 -11.44 -2.85 5.99
N PRO A 114 -12.57 -3.16 6.64
CA PRO A 114 -13.14 -4.51 6.55
C PRO A 114 -13.47 -4.96 5.12
N MET A 115 -13.88 -4.05 4.23
CA MET A 115 -14.13 -4.40 2.82
C MET A 115 -12.82 -4.69 2.07
N ILE A 116 -11.79 -3.88 2.30
CA ILE A 116 -10.44 -4.09 1.77
C ILE A 116 -9.86 -5.40 2.28
N GLU A 117 -10.00 -5.68 3.58
CA GLU A 117 -9.53 -6.91 4.19
C GLU A 117 -10.16 -8.13 3.52
N ARG A 118 -11.48 -8.09 3.31
CA ARG A 118 -12.19 -9.20 2.66
C ARG A 118 -11.54 -9.46 1.30
N PHE A 119 -11.37 -8.42 0.48
CA PHE A 119 -10.72 -8.53 -0.82
C PHE A 119 -9.31 -9.11 -0.73
N LEU A 120 -8.53 -8.64 0.25
CA LEU A 120 -7.18 -9.11 0.51
C LEU A 120 -7.14 -10.58 0.99
N TYR A 121 -8.11 -11.03 1.79
CA TYR A 121 -8.11 -12.36 2.40
C TYR A 121 -8.48 -13.48 1.42
N TYR A 122 -9.48 -13.23 0.55
CA TYR A 122 -9.92 -14.22 -0.45
C TYR A 122 -9.30 -14.00 -1.83
N GLY A 123 -8.71 -12.83 -2.10
CA GLY A 123 -7.98 -12.55 -3.31
C GLY A 123 -6.56 -13.12 -3.31
N ASP A 124 -6.00 -13.25 -4.51
CA ASP A 124 -4.58 -13.50 -4.76
C ASP A 124 -4.06 -12.43 -5.72
N ARG A 125 -2.76 -12.13 -5.66
CA ARG A 125 -2.14 -11.02 -6.40
C ARG A 125 -2.81 -9.67 -6.16
N VAL A 126 -3.19 -9.39 -4.91
CA VAL A 126 -3.77 -8.11 -4.50
C VAL A 126 -2.70 -7.23 -3.85
N ALA A 127 -2.57 -6.00 -4.32
CA ALA A 127 -1.79 -4.96 -3.67
C ALA A 127 -2.73 -3.94 -3.02
N VAL A 128 -2.53 -3.65 -1.73
CA VAL A 128 -3.25 -2.59 -1.02
C VAL A 128 -2.27 -1.46 -0.73
N ILE A 129 -2.65 -0.23 -1.07
CA ILE A 129 -1.89 0.98 -0.72
C ILE A 129 -2.73 1.82 0.25
N LEU A 130 -2.26 1.93 1.50
CA LEU A 130 -2.84 2.83 2.50
C LEU A 130 -1.99 4.11 2.53
N ASN A 131 -2.53 5.20 2.01
CA ASN A 131 -1.84 6.50 1.98
C ASN A 131 -2.27 7.39 3.15
N PHE A 132 -1.40 8.30 3.58
CA PHE A 132 -1.59 9.15 4.75
C PHE A 132 -1.91 8.34 6.02
N LEU A 133 -1.08 7.34 6.31
CA LEU A 133 -1.34 6.36 7.38
C LEU A 133 -1.52 7.02 8.74
N GLU A 134 -0.78 8.09 9.02
CA GLU A 134 -0.88 8.93 10.22
C GLU A 134 -2.27 9.53 10.42
N THR A 135 -3.04 9.74 9.34
CA THR A 135 -4.42 10.23 9.45
C THR A 135 -5.40 9.11 9.81
N ILE A 136 -5.10 7.86 9.44
CA ILE A 136 -5.93 6.69 9.75
C ILE A 136 -5.59 6.16 11.15
N PHE A 137 -4.30 6.16 11.51
CA PHE A 137 -3.76 5.65 12.75
C PHE A 137 -2.76 6.64 13.36
N PRO A 138 -3.24 7.76 13.93
CA PRO A 138 -2.38 8.81 14.46
C PRO A 138 -1.59 8.32 15.67
N ALA A 139 -0.37 8.85 15.83
CA ALA A 139 0.40 8.71 17.04
C ALA A 139 -0.37 9.29 18.24
N GLY A 140 -0.36 8.57 19.36
CA GLY A 140 -1.05 8.97 20.58
C GLY A 140 -1.28 7.80 21.54
N GLU A 141 -1.83 8.13 22.70
CA GLU A 141 -2.22 7.14 23.70
C GLU A 141 -3.52 6.43 23.33
N ILE A 142 -3.59 5.12 23.58
CA ILE A 142 -4.76 4.30 23.25
C ILE A 142 -6.04 4.75 23.96
N SER A 143 -5.91 5.42 25.11
CA SER A 143 -7.03 5.97 25.89
C SER A 143 -7.73 7.13 25.19
N TYR A 144 -7.07 7.80 24.24
CA TYR A 144 -7.66 8.90 23.47
C TYR A 144 -8.36 8.43 22.19
N LEU A 145 -8.18 7.16 21.80
CA LEU A 145 -8.85 6.58 20.64
C LEU A 145 -10.31 6.24 20.96
N SER A 146 -11.20 6.50 20.01
CA SER A 146 -12.59 6.04 20.11
C SER A 146 -12.67 4.50 20.12
N GLY A 147 -13.83 3.93 20.46
CA GLY A 147 -14.03 2.48 20.35
C GLY A 147 -13.83 1.96 18.91
N GLU A 148 -14.24 2.77 17.94
CA GLU A 148 -14.15 2.48 16.51
C GLU A 148 -12.70 2.57 16.00
N ASP A 149 -11.94 3.58 16.43
CA ASP A 149 -10.51 3.71 16.09
C ASP A 149 -9.70 2.54 16.69
N ARG A 150 -10.01 2.14 17.93
CA ARG A 150 -9.36 0.97 18.55
C ARG A 150 -9.67 -0.32 17.79
N THR A 151 -10.89 -0.48 17.31
CA THR A 151 -11.29 -1.63 16.48
C THR A 151 -10.56 -1.63 15.15
N THR A 152 -10.45 -0.47 14.50
CA THR A 152 -9.72 -0.28 13.25
C THR A 152 -8.22 -0.60 13.44
N LEU A 153 -7.63 -0.15 14.55
CA LEU A 153 -6.23 -0.45 14.90
C LEU A 153 -5.98 -1.95 15.05
N VAL A 154 -6.85 -2.64 15.79
CA VAL A 154 -6.78 -4.11 15.95
C VAL A 154 -6.95 -4.82 14.61
N THR A 155 -7.83 -4.31 13.74
CA THR A 155 -8.04 -4.86 12.40
C THR A 155 -6.74 -4.87 11.59
N LEU A 156 -6.02 -3.75 11.51
CA LEU A 156 -4.75 -3.70 10.79
C LEU A 156 -3.66 -4.59 11.45
N GLN A 157 -3.61 -4.67 12.78
CA GLN A 157 -2.70 -5.59 13.46
C GLN A 157 -2.96 -7.07 13.12
N ARG A 158 -4.23 -7.43 12.93
CA ARG A 158 -4.62 -8.78 12.48
C ARG A 158 -4.18 -9.03 11.03
N TRP A 159 -4.24 -8.04 10.14
CA TRP A 159 -3.73 -8.20 8.77
C TRP A 159 -2.25 -8.57 8.79
N MET A 160 -1.44 -7.82 9.56
CA MET A 160 0.00 -8.03 9.66
C MET A 160 0.39 -9.41 10.22
N THR A 161 -0.49 -10.05 10.97
CA THR A 161 -0.24 -11.36 11.61
C THR A 161 -0.99 -12.52 10.96
N SER A 162 -1.73 -12.25 9.88
CA SER A 162 -2.53 -13.26 9.18
C SER A 162 -1.64 -14.20 8.36
N ALA A 163 -1.59 -15.48 8.75
CA ALA A 163 -0.89 -16.53 8.00
C ALA A 163 -1.40 -16.63 6.55
N ARG A 164 -2.72 -16.47 6.35
CA ARG A 164 -3.33 -16.47 5.01
C ARG A 164 -2.70 -15.43 4.08
N LEU A 165 -2.39 -14.24 4.60
CA LEU A 165 -1.78 -13.18 3.79
C LEU A 165 -0.29 -13.42 3.52
N MET A 166 0.38 -14.21 4.36
CA MET A 166 1.76 -14.62 4.14
C MET A 166 1.87 -15.70 3.05
N ASP A 167 0.83 -16.53 2.91
CA ASP A 167 0.80 -17.64 1.95
C ASP A 167 0.32 -17.25 0.54
N THR A 168 -0.22 -16.04 0.37
CA THR A 168 -0.68 -15.52 -0.94
C THR A 168 0.31 -14.52 -1.52
N ASP A 169 0.22 -14.27 -2.83
CA ASP A 169 1.02 -13.23 -3.50
C ASP A 169 0.39 -11.84 -3.28
N ASN A 170 -0.03 -11.55 -2.04
CA ASN A 170 -0.63 -10.28 -1.64
C ASN A 170 0.40 -9.38 -0.97
N LEU A 171 0.22 -8.07 -1.09
CA LEU A 171 1.16 -7.06 -0.59
C LEU A 171 0.38 -5.87 -0.03
N VAL A 172 0.78 -5.38 1.15
CA VAL A 172 0.23 -4.16 1.74
C VAL A 172 1.34 -3.14 1.88
N LEU A 173 1.19 -2.02 1.19
CA LEU A 173 2.05 -0.85 1.27
C LEU A 173 1.34 0.22 2.08
N MET A 174 1.99 0.69 3.14
CA MET A 174 1.53 1.80 3.95
C MET A 174 2.49 2.97 3.73
N ILE A 175 1.94 4.17 3.59
CA ILE A 175 2.72 5.38 3.30
C ILE A 175 2.42 6.43 4.37
N ALA A 176 3.49 6.97 4.97
CA ALA A 176 3.43 8.08 5.92
C ALA A 176 4.61 9.02 5.69
N GLU A 177 4.45 10.32 5.92
CA GLU A 177 5.59 11.25 5.83
C GLU A 177 6.66 10.90 6.87
N SER A 178 6.24 10.70 8.13
CA SER A 178 7.10 10.26 9.21
C SER A 178 6.55 9.01 9.89
N GLN A 179 7.43 8.03 10.14
CA GLN A 179 7.08 6.86 10.93
C GLN A 179 6.69 7.24 12.37
N SER A 180 7.19 8.37 12.93
CA SER A 180 6.84 8.81 14.28
C SER A 180 5.37 9.17 14.45
N ASP A 181 4.72 9.57 13.36
CA ASP A 181 3.35 10.11 13.38
C ASP A 181 2.30 8.99 13.26
N VAL A 182 2.78 7.76 13.05
CA VAL A 182 1.98 6.54 13.03
C VAL A 182 1.90 5.95 14.44
N HIS A 183 0.72 5.45 14.81
CA HIS A 183 0.49 4.81 16.10
C HIS A 183 1.53 3.71 16.42
N ALA A 184 2.09 3.73 17.64
CA ALA A 184 3.17 2.85 18.10
C ALA A 184 2.90 1.36 17.82
N ARG A 185 1.67 0.90 18.13
CA ARG A 185 1.21 -0.49 17.88
C ARG A 185 1.29 -0.98 16.43
N ILE A 186 1.35 -0.08 15.45
CA ILE A 186 1.58 -0.42 14.05
C ILE A 186 3.06 -0.32 13.74
N ARG A 187 3.68 0.83 13.98
CA ARG A 187 5.08 1.10 13.59
C ARG A 187 6.11 0.21 14.30
N GLU A 188 5.76 -0.38 15.45
CA GLU A 188 6.62 -1.29 16.23
C GLU A 188 6.24 -2.77 16.00
N ASN A 189 5.30 -3.07 15.09
CA ASN A 189 4.92 -4.44 14.81
C ASN A 189 6.05 -5.19 14.08
N SER A 190 6.47 -6.33 14.64
CA SER A 190 7.54 -7.18 14.07
C SER A 190 7.32 -7.67 12.63
N ARG A 191 6.07 -7.70 12.15
CA ARG A 191 5.70 -8.12 10.79
C ARG A 191 5.67 -6.97 9.78
N LEU A 192 5.88 -5.74 10.25
CA LEU A 192 5.95 -4.55 9.42
C LEU A 192 7.41 -4.25 9.05
N ALA A 193 7.75 -4.35 7.77
CA ALA A 193 9.05 -3.92 7.28
C ALA A 193 9.06 -2.42 7.00
N SER A 194 9.86 -1.65 7.75
CA SER A 194 10.04 -0.23 7.47
C SER A 194 11.05 -0.01 6.34
N VAL A 195 10.71 0.89 5.40
CA VAL A 195 11.52 1.24 4.23
C VAL A 195 11.60 2.77 4.15
N LYS A 196 12.77 3.31 4.48
CA LYS A 196 13.06 4.74 4.38
C LYS A 196 13.37 5.12 2.93
N ILE A 197 12.62 6.06 2.37
CA ILE A 197 12.90 6.65 1.05
C ILE A 197 13.87 7.82 1.25
N PRO A 198 15.11 7.76 0.70
CA PRO A 198 16.08 8.83 0.87
C PRO A 198 15.70 10.06 0.01
N TYR A 199 16.21 11.24 0.41
CA TYR A 199 16.25 12.39 -0.48
C TYR A 199 17.21 12.13 -1.65
N PRO A 200 16.95 12.73 -2.83
CA PRO A 200 17.83 12.58 -3.97
C PRO A 200 19.21 13.18 -3.68
N ASP A 201 20.28 12.49 -4.08
CA ASP A 201 21.63 13.00 -4.02
C ASP A 201 21.88 14.09 -5.09
N GLU A 202 23.08 14.67 -5.08
CA GLU A 202 23.45 15.71 -6.05
C GLU A 202 23.38 15.24 -7.50
N ALA A 203 23.84 14.02 -7.78
CA ALA A 203 23.84 13.46 -9.13
C ALA A 203 22.41 13.22 -9.63
N GLN A 204 21.52 12.74 -8.77
CA GLN A 204 20.11 12.53 -9.06
C GLN A 204 19.38 13.86 -9.32
N ARG A 205 19.64 14.88 -8.51
CA ARG A 205 19.08 16.24 -8.74
C ARG A 205 19.59 16.85 -10.04
N LEU A 206 20.88 16.68 -10.35
CA LEU A 206 21.46 17.16 -11.61
C LEU A 206 20.82 16.45 -12.82
N ALA A 207 20.64 15.13 -12.75
CA ALA A 207 19.97 14.37 -13.80
C ALA A 207 18.53 14.84 -14.02
N TYR A 208 17.79 15.12 -12.95
CA TYR A 208 16.44 15.69 -13.03
C TYR A 208 16.43 17.04 -13.76
N LEU A 209 17.33 17.97 -13.38
CA LEU A 209 17.43 19.27 -14.03
C LEU A 209 17.80 19.16 -15.51
N GLN A 210 18.72 18.26 -15.86
CA GLN A 210 19.12 18.04 -17.25
C GLN A 210 17.97 17.48 -18.11
N ASP A 211 17.15 16.59 -17.56
CA ASP A 211 15.97 16.07 -18.26
C ASP A 211 14.89 17.15 -18.40
N PHE A 212 14.68 17.97 -17.36
CA PHE A 212 13.70 19.06 -17.38
C PHE A 212 14.06 20.18 -18.37
N LEU A 213 15.34 20.58 -18.44
CA LEU A 213 15.81 21.69 -19.28
C LEU A 213 16.01 21.32 -20.77
N LYS A 214 15.99 20.04 -21.13
CA LYS A 214 16.02 19.58 -22.54
C LYS A 214 14.66 19.70 -23.23
N THR A 215 13.62 20.06 -22.48
CA THR A 215 12.26 20.29 -22.96
C THR A 215 12.04 21.79 -23.17
#